data_AF-A0A8X6KVT7-F1
#
_entry.id   AF-A0A8X6KVT7-F1
#
_cell.length_a   1.000
_cell.length_b   1.000
_cell.length_c   1.000
_cell.angle_alpha   90.00
_cell.angle_beta   90.00
_cell.angle_gamma   90.00
#
_symmetry.space_group_name_H-M   'P 1'
#
loop_
_entity.id
_entity.type
_entity.pdbx_description
1 polymer ?
#
loop_
_entity_poly.entity_id
_entity_poly.type
_entity_poly.pdbx_seq_one_letter_code
_entity_poly.pdbx_strand_id
1 'polypeptide(L)'
;MKQQITELLRQNQELIRALQIRDHSSSHKVTVQFEKFDEENENFDSFIERFKTYLDVQKVPTANRAKVFVSSLSAKLYQLLKNLLAPDISSDQTLDKLKDALKKHLTPKPLIVPSRHKFLNRKQNEGEGISTYIAELRARAMNCDYDKDMLNIMLRDVFIWVQYKNQKVNLNLYIVKENLDTILGREWLYKIHLDKPAIRTKTEQNLNNLLIEYKDIFDVKLGEISNYEAKLKLRPGVKPIFCSVRTELFALKGRVENEIDRLERS
;
A
#
# COMPACT_ATOMS: atom_id res chain seq x y z
N MET A 1 -37.19 48.32 -52.68
CA MET A 1 -35.79 48.04 -52.25
C MET A 1 -35.48 48.63 -50.87
N LYS A 2 -35.59 49.95 -50.63
CA LYS A 2 -35.32 50.55 -49.30
C LYS A 2 -36.20 49.97 -48.17
N GLN A 3 -37.51 49.82 -48.38
CA GLN A 3 -38.41 49.23 -47.36
C GLN A 3 -38.09 47.77 -47.01
N GLN A 4 -37.68 46.96 -48.00
CA GLN A 4 -37.26 45.58 -47.78
C GLN A 4 -35.97 45.49 -46.97
N ILE A 5 -35.02 46.39 -47.22
CA ILE A 5 -33.76 46.47 -46.46
C ILE A 5 -34.03 46.89 -45.01
N THR A 6 -34.94 47.85 -44.78
CA THR A 6 -35.34 48.25 -43.43
C THR A 6 -36.00 47.12 -42.67
N GLU A 7 -36.85 46.33 -43.32
CA GLU A 7 -37.52 45.19 -42.69
C GLU A 7 -36.52 44.07 -42.35
N LEU A 8 -35.56 43.79 -43.23
CA LEU A 8 -34.46 42.85 -42.98
C LEU A 8 -33.56 43.28 -41.82
N LEU A 9 -33.26 44.58 -41.71
CA LEU A 9 -32.48 45.11 -40.59
C LEU A 9 -33.25 45.02 -39.26
N ARG A 10 -34.57 45.22 -39.29
CA ARG A 10 -35.45 45.05 -38.12
C ARG A 10 -35.47 43.59 -37.66
N GLN A 11 -35.67 42.66 -38.59
CA GLN A 11 -35.64 41.22 -38.31
C GLN A 11 -34.28 40.76 -37.79
N ASN A 12 -33.18 41.27 -38.35
CA ASN A 12 -31.83 40.97 -37.85
C ASN A 12 -31.58 41.55 -36.45
N GLN A 13 -32.10 42.73 -36.11
CA GLN A 13 -32.02 43.28 -34.75
C GLN A 13 -32.85 42.47 -33.75
N GLU A 14 -34.02 41.98 -34.14
CA GLU A 14 -34.84 41.09 -33.32
C GLU A 14 -34.18 39.73 -33.11
N LEU A 15 -33.53 39.17 -34.14
CA LEU A 15 -32.72 37.96 -34.04
C LEU A 15 -31.52 38.15 -33.12
N ILE A 16 -30.81 39.28 -33.20
CA ILE A 16 -29.69 39.59 -32.29
C ILE A 16 -30.17 39.73 -30.85
N ARG A 17 -31.31 40.40 -30.60
CA ARG A 17 -31.91 40.47 -29.26
C ARG A 17 -32.35 39.09 -28.76
N ALA A 18 -32.94 38.26 -29.62
CA ALA A 18 -33.34 36.90 -29.27
C ALA A 18 -32.15 35.99 -28.97
N LEU A 19 -31.01 36.18 -29.64
CA LEU A 19 -29.76 35.47 -29.37
C LEU A 19 -29.08 35.96 -28.08
N GLN A 20 -29.11 37.27 -27.79
CA GLN A 20 -28.62 37.83 -26.52
C GLN A 20 -29.46 37.39 -25.31
N ILE A 21 -30.77 37.17 -25.49
CA ILE A 21 -31.65 36.59 -24.46
C ILE A 21 -31.36 35.09 -24.26
N ARG A 22 -30.93 34.36 -25.31
CA ARG A 22 -30.55 32.93 -25.21
C ARG A 22 -29.23 32.69 -24.48
N ASP A 23 -28.33 33.67 -24.45
CA ASP A 23 -27.03 33.56 -23.76
C ASP A 23 -27.09 33.84 -22.24
N HIS A 24 -28.26 34.09 -21.64
CA HIS A 24 -28.36 34.40 -20.20
C HIS A 24 -29.24 33.48 -19.34
N SER A 25 -29.85 32.41 -19.87
CA SER A 25 -30.60 31.49 -18.99
C SER A 25 -30.87 30.10 -19.57
N SER A 26 -29.83 29.43 -20.06
CA SER A 26 -29.84 27.96 -20.18
C SER A 26 -28.48 27.36 -19.83
N SER A 27 -27.86 27.85 -18.75
CA SER A 27 -27.07 26.93 -17.94
C SER A 27 -28.09 25.93 -17.40
N HIS A 28 -28.19 24.76 -18.04
CA HIS A 28 -28.72 23.60 -17.35
C HIS A 28 -27.84 23.44 -16.12
N LYS A 29 -28.26 24.05 -14.99
CA LYS A 29 -27.73 23.72 -13.68
C LYS A 29 -28.11 22.27 -13.51
N VAL A 30 -27.20 21.38 -13.92
CA VAL A 30 -27.21 20.00 -13.48
C VAL A 30 -27.21 20.12 -11.97
N THR A 31 -28.39 19.97 -11.38
CA THR A 31 -28.56 19.98 -9.93
C THR A 31 -28.05 18.62 -9.50
N VAL A 32 -26.73 18.49 -9.45
CA VAL A 32 -26.08 17.32 -8.87
C VAL A 32 -26.42 17.41 -7.39
N GLN A 33 -27.37 16.58 -6.95
CA GLN A 33 -27.59 16.37 -5.53
C GLN A 33 -26.35 15.66 -5.00
N PHE A 34 -25.65 16.32 -4.09
CA PHE A 34 -24.51 15.72 -3.43
C PHE A 34 -25.02 14.64 -2.47
N GLU A 35 -24.59 13.39 -2.67
CA GLU A 35 -24.97 12.28 -1.80
C GLU A 35 -24.51 12.55 -0.37
N LYS A 36 -25.43 12.34 0.58
CA LYS A 36 -25.18 12.51 2.02
C LYS A 36 -24.09 11.55 2.50
N PHE A 37 -23.49 11.89 3.63
CA PHE A 37 -22.50 11.01 4.26
C PHE A 37 -23.11 9.66 4.63
N ASP A 38 -22.47 8.58 4.19
CA ASP A 38 -22.81 7.20 4.53
C ASP A 38 -21.79 6.66 5.54
N GLU A 39 -22.20 6.54 6.81
CA GLU A 39 -21.35 6.06 7.91
C GLU A 39 -20.91 4.59 7.75
N GLU A 40 -21.62 3.79 6.95
CA GLU A 40 -21.32 2.36 6.78
C GLU A 40 -20.28 2.11 5.68
N ASN A 41 -20.35 2.90 4.61
CA ASN A 41 -19.57 2.66 3.38
C ASN A 41 -18.51 3.74 3.09
N GLU A 42 -18.52 4.88 3.80
CA GLU A 42 -17.62 6.01 3.55
C GLU A 42 -16.94 6.47 4.85
N ASN A 43 -15.63 6.66 4.82
CA ASN A 43 -14.93 7.33 5.92
C ASN A 43 -15.09 8.86 5.81
N PHE A 44 -15.09 9.55 6.95
CA PHE A 44 -15.39 10.99 6.97
C PHE A 44 -14.37 11.84 6.18
N ASP A 45 -13.12 11.39 6.06
CA ASP A 45 -12.11 12.09 5.24
C ASP A 45 -12.43 12.00 3.73
N SER A 46 -12.79 10.82 3.23
CA SER A 46 -13.23 10.61 1.85
C SER A 46 -14.50 11.39 1.51
N PHE A 47 -15.46 11.46 2.44
CA PHE A 47 -16.63 12.32 2.31
C PHE A 47 -16.27 13.79 2.10
N ILE A 48 -15.34 14.30 2.92
CA ILE A 48 -14.91 15.69 2.80
C ILE A 48 -14.17 15.94 1.48
N GLU A 49 -13.36 15.01 0.99
CA GLU A 49 -12.70 15.14 -0.31
C GLU A 49 -13.71 15.20 -1.46
N ARG A 50 -14.72 14.32 -1.44
CA ARG A 50 -15.84 14.32 -2.39
C ARG A 50 -16.64 15.62 -2.30
N PHE A 51 -16.90 16.11 -1.09
CA PHE A 51 -17.61 17.36 -0.84
C PHE A 51 -16.85 18.59 -1.35
N LYS A 52 -15.52 18.65 -1.13
CA LYS A 52 -14.67 19.72 -1.67
C LYS A 52 -14.73 19.74 -3.20
N THR A 53 -14.59 18.57 -3.82
CA THR A 53 -14.69 18.42 -5.27
C THR A 53 -16.03 18.94 -5.79
N TYR A 54 -17.12 18.62 -5.09
CA TYR A 54 -18.45 19.13 -5.40
C TYR A 54 -18.53 20.66 -5.32
N LEU A 55 -18.02 21.26 -4.24
CA LEU A 55 -18.01 22.73 -4.07
C LEU A 55 -17.26 23.44 -5.20
N ASP A 56 -16.16 22.87 -5.66
CA ASP A 56 -15.32 23.45 -6.71
C ASP A 56 -15.95 23.30 -8.10
N VAL A 57 -16.51 22.12 -8.41
CA VAL A 57 -17.23 21.89 -9.68
C VAL A 57 -18.45 22.79 -9.79
N GLN A 58 -19.21 22.96 -8.70
CA GLN A 58 -20.39 23.82 -8.65
C GLN A 58 -20.06 25.31 -8.46
N LYS A 59 -18.77 25.67 -8.38
CA LYS A 59 -18.28 27.05 -8.19
C LYS A 59 -18.98 27.76 -7.02
N VAL A 60 -19.18 27.07 -5.90
CA VAL A 60 -19.91 27.59 -4.74
C VAL A 60 -19.09 28.70 -4.06
N PRO A 61 -19.64 29.92 -3.91
CA PRO A 61 -18.97 31.03 -3.21
C PRO A 61 -18.66 30.67 -1.75
N THR A 62 -17.50 31.11 -1.24
CA THR A 62 -17.02 30.76 0.11
C THR A 62 -18.04 31.04 1.22
N ALA A 63 -18.76 32.16 1.13
CA ALA A 63 -19.82 32.53 2.07
C ALA A 63 -20.98 31.53 2.15
N ASN A 64 -21.20 30.73 1.10
CA ASN A 64 -22.28 29.75 1.04
C ASN A 64 -21.82 28.31 1.33
N ARG A 65 -20.51 28.04 1.31
CA ARG A 65 -19.97 26.68 1.48
C ARG A 65 -20.36 26.03 2.81
N ALA A 66 -20.40 26.80 3.90
CA ALA A 66 -20.85 26.31 5.21
C ALA A 66 -22.33 25.90 5.20
N LYS A 67 -23.20 26.69 4.54
CA LYS A 67 -24.64 26.39 4.41
C LYS A 67 -24.87 25.14 3.56
N VAL A 68 -24.14 25.02 2.45
CA VAL A 68 -24.18 23.84 1.58
C VAL A 68 -23.71 22.60 2.33
N PHE A 69 -22.66 22.72 3.16
CA PHE A 69 -22.19 21.61 4.00
C PHE A 69 -23.25 21.17 5.00
N VAL A 70 -23.88 22.09 5.72
CA VAL A 70 -24.97 21.75 6.63
C VAL A 70 -26.13 21.05 5.90
N SER A 71 -26.44 21.45 4.67
CA SER A 71 -27.49 20.82 3.86
C SER A 71 -27.15 19.41 3.37
N SER A 72 -25.86 19.07 3.25
CA SER A 72 -25.40 17.73 2.83
C SER A 72 -25.26 16.76 4.00
N LEU A 73 -25.41 17.23 5.25
CA LEU A 73 -25.43 16.35 6.43
C LEU A 73 -26.73 15.57 6.52
N SER A 74 -26.65 14.36 7.08
CA SER A 74 -27.82 13.63 7.55
C SER A 74 -28.40 14.33 8.79
N ALA A 75 -29.68 14.07 9.10
CA ALA A 75 -30.33 14.63 10.29
C ALA A 75 -29.56 14.29 11.59
N LYS A 76 -29.02 13.07 11.67
CA LYS A 76 -28.19 12.58 12.78
C LYS A 76 -26.92 13.42 12.95
N LEU A 77 -26.19 13.67 11.86
CA LEU A 77 -24.95 14.46 11.89
C LEU A 77 -25.20 15.94 12.18
N TYR A 78 -26.29 16.49 11.66
CA TYR A 78 -26.66 17.87 11.96
C TYR A 78 -26.99 18.05 13.45
N GLN A 79 -27.72 17.10 14.05
CA GLN A 79 -27.99 17.11 15.48
C GLN A 79 -26.71 16.98 16.31
N LEU A 80 -25.79 16.11 15.90
CA LEU A 80 -24.47 15.97 16.53
C LEU A 80 -23.68 17.28 16.44
N LEU A 81 -23.60 17.89 15.25
CA LEU A 81 -22.94 19.18 15.04
C LEU A 81 -23.53 20.26 15.96
N LYS A 82 -24.85 20.34 16.07
CA LYS A 82 -25.54 21.29 16.95
C LYS A 82 -25.19 21.07 18.43
N ASN A 83 -25.09 19.82 18.86
CA ASN A 83 -24.69 19.48 20.23
C ASN A 83 -23.21 19.83 20.51
N LEU A 84 -22.33 19.64 19.53
CA LEU A 84 -20.89 19.92 19.65
C LEU A 84 -20.56 21.42 19.67
N LEU A 85 -21.40 22.25 19.05
CA LEU A 85 -21.20 23.69 18.94
C LEU A 85 -21.96 24.51 19.98
N ALA A 86 -22.70 23.87 20.89
CA ALA A 86 -23.43 24.58 21.94
C ALA A 86 -22.46 25.21 22.96
N PRO A 87 -22.67 26.49 23.39
CA PRO A 87 -23.77 27.40 23.06
C PRO A 87 -23.55 28.32 21.84
N ASP A 88 -22.39 28.27 21.19
CA ASP A 88 -21.96 29.14 20.07
C ASP A 88 -22.63 28.80 18.72
N ILE A 89 -23.97 28.76 18.70
CA ILE A 89 -24.83 28.45 17.54
C ILE A 89 -24.89 29.65 16.55
N SER A 90 -23.82 30.43 16.42
CA SER A 90 -23.81 31.54 15.47
C SER A 90 -23.89 31.00 14.04
N SER A 91 -24.77 31.56 13.22
CA SER A 91 -24.93 31.22 11.79
C SER A 91 -23.72 31.58 10.91
N ASP A 92 -22.64 32.06 11.51
CA ASP A 92 -21.44 32.61 10.86
C ASP A 92 -20.19 31.73 11.04
N GLN A 93 -20.38 30.45 11.41
CA GLN A 93 -19.28 29.50 11.51
C GLN A 93 -18.70 29.18 10.13
N THR A 94 -17.37 29.23 10.02
CA THR A 94 -16.65 28.84 8.81
C THR A 94 -16.79 27.35 8.54
N LEU A 95 -16.79 26.95 7.26
CA LEU A 95 -16.82 25.54 6.85
C LEU A 95 -15.75 24.70 7.58
N ASP A 96 -14.55 25.25 7.76
CA ASP A 96 -13.46 24.54 8.43
C ASP A 96 -13.78 24.22 9.89
N LYS A 97 -14.37 25.16 10.64
CA LYS A 97 -14.78 24.91 12.03
C LYS A 97 -15.84 23.80 12.13
N LEU A 98 -16.83 23.81 11.23
CA LEU A 98 -17.89 22.80 11.20
C LEU A 98 -17.33 21.41 10.86
N LYS A 99 -16.46 21.36 9.85
CA LYS A 99 -15.75 20.14 9.45
C LYS A 99 -14.91 19.60 10.60
N ASP A 100 -14.12 20.44 11.25
CA ASP A 100 -13.17 20.01 12.27
C ASP A 100 -13.88 19.52 13.54
N ALA A 101 -14.99 20.15 13.93
CA ALA A 101 -15.83 19.70 15.04
C ALA A 101 -16.37 18.28 14.80
N LEU A 102 -16.94 18.03 13.61
CA LEU A 102 -17.40 16.69 13.23
C LEU A 102 -16.24 15.71 13.09
N LYS A 103 -15.14 16.10 12.46
CA LYS A 103 -13.94 15.25 12.30
C LYS A 103 -13.41 14.78 13.65
N LYS A 104 -13.31 15.66 14.64
CA LYS A 104 -12.85 15.31 15.98
C LYS A 104 -13.71 14.23 16.65
N HIS A 105 -15.01 14.23 16.41
CA HIS A 105 -15.95 13.29 17.02
C HIS A 105 -16.14 11.99 16.21
N LEU A 106 -16.18 12.10 14.87
CA LEU A 106 -16.40 10.96 13.96
C LEU A 106 -15.12 10.17 13.68
N THR A 107 -13.97 10.85 13.76
CA THR A 107 -12.64 10.23 13.65
C THR A 107 -11.82 10.58 14.90
N PRO A 108 -12.22 10.07 16.08
CA PRO A 108 -11.42 10.28 17.29
C PRO A 108 -10.02 9.68 17.05
N LYS A 109 -8.98 10.37 17.54
CA LYS A 109 -7.61 9.87 17.43
C LYS A 109 -7.59 8.44 17.97
N PRO A 110 -7.20 7.44 17.14
CA PRO A 110 -7.26 6.05 17.57
C PRO A 110 -6.40 5.87 18.82
N LEU A 111 -6.97 5.22 19.84
CA LEU A 111 -6.19 4.87 21.01
C LEU A 111 -5.12 3.88 20.59
N ILE A 112 -3.85 4.28 20.76
CA ILE A 112 -2.70 3.56 20.23
C ILE A 112 -2.64 2.12 20.74
N VAL A 113 -2.86 1.91 22.04
CA VAL A 113 -2.78 0.58 22.66
C VAL A 113 -3.83 -0.38 22.08
N PRO A 114 -5.14 -0.05 22.04
CA PRO A 114 -6.13 -0.85 21.33
C PRO A 114 -5.85 -1.07 19.84
N SER A 115 -5.38 -0.05 19.11
CA SER A 115 -5.03 -0.19 17.69
C SER A 115 -3.91 -1.20 17.49
N ARG A 116 -2.83 -1.09 18.27
CA ARG A 116 -1.71 -2.04 18.25
C ARG A 116 -2.16 -3.45 18.62
N HIS A 117 -3.01 -3.58 19.64
CA HIS A 117 -3.60 -4.87 20.01
C HIS A 117 -4.41 -5.48 18.86
N LYS A 118 -5.24 -4.69 18.17
CA LYS A 118 -6.03 -5.14 17.00
C LYS A 118 -5.14 -5.52 15.81
N PHE A 119 -4.04 -4.80 15.61
CA PHE A 119 -3.06 -5.09 14.57
C PHE A 119 -2.32 -6.41 14.86
N LEU A 120 -1.74 -6.55 16.06
CA LEU A 120 -0.96 -7.74 16.46
C LEU A 120 -1.81 -9.02 16.51
N ASN A 121 -3.11 -8.91 16.75
CA ASN A 121 -4.04 -10.03 16.78
C ASN A 121 -4.76 -10.28 15.44
N ARG A 122 -4.44 -9.53 14.38
CA ARG A 122 -5.02 -9.79 13.06
C ARG A 122 -4.46 -11.11 12.52
N LYS A 123 -5.35 -12.08 12.33
CA LYS A 123 -5.06 -13.38 11.71
C LYS A 123 -5.81 -13.49 10.40
N GLN A 124 -5.25 -14.17 9.41
CA GLN A 124 -5.95 -14.45 8.14
C GLN A 124 -7.28 -15.16 8.41
N ASN A 125 -8.36 -14.66 7.80
CA ASN A 125 -9.68 -15.26 7.90
C ASN A 125 -9.78 -16.50 7.01
N GLU A 126 -10.76 -17.36 7.27
CA GLU A 126 -11.03 -18.52 6.41
C GLU A 126 -11.43 -18.07 4.99
N GLY A 127 -10.74 -18.59 3.98
CA GLY A 127 -10.96 -18.22 2.58
C GLY A 127 -10.41 -16.85 2.16
N GLU A 128 -9.76 -16.11 3.05
CA GLU A 128 -9.18 -14.81 2.71
C GLU A 128 -7.90 -14.96 1.88
N GLY A 129 -7.85 -14.30 0.72
CA GLY A 129 -6.65 -14.25 -0.11
C GLY A 129 -5.51 -13.47 0.57
N ILE A 130 -4.26 -13.88 0.34
CA ILE A 130 -3.08 -13.26 0.97
C ILE A 130 -2.94 -11.77 0.63
N SER A 131 -3.22 -11.37 -0.62
CA SER A 131 -3.18 -9.96 -1.03
C SER A 131 -4.16 -9.10 -0.22
N THR A 132 -5.40 -9.58 -0.06
CA THR A 132 -6.43 -8.94 0.75
C THR A 132 -6.02 -8.86 2.21
N TYR A 133 -5.50 -9.96 2.77
CA TYR A 133 -5.00 -10.01 4.13
C TYR A 133 -3.89 -8.95 4.38
N ILE A 134 -2.92 -8.85 3.46
CA ILE A 134 -1.82 -7.87 3.56
C ILE A 134 -2.35 -6.44 3.45
N ALA A 135 -3.28 -6.17 2.54
CA ALA A 135 -3.89 -4.85 2.40
C ALA A 135 -4.60 -4.42 3.69
N GLU A 136 -5.41 -5.32 4.26
CA GLU A 136 -6.10 -5.11 5.54
C GLU A 136 -5.14 -4.95 6.73
N LEU A 137 -4.07 -5.74 6.76
CA LEU A 137 -3.05 -5.65 7.81
C LEU A 137 -2.33 -4.30 7.75
N ARG A 138 -1.97 -3.84 6.55
CA ARG A 138 -1.39 -2.50 6.32
C ARG A 138 -2.34 -1.39 6.75
N ALA A 139 -3.63 -1.49 6.40
CA ALA A 139 -4.64 -0.52 6.80
C ALA A 139 -4.76 -0.40 8.32
N ARG A 140 -4.70 -1.53 9.06
CA ARG A 140 -4.71 -1.52 10.53
C ARG A 140 -3.44 -0.92 11.14
N ALA A 141 -2.30 -1.16 10.52
CA ALA A 141 -1.02 -0.62 10.97
C ALA A 141 -0.96 0.92 10.91
N MET A 142 -1.70 1.56 9.98
CA MET A 142 -1.79 3.02 9.87
C MET A 142 -2.32 3.69 11.16
N ASN A 143 -3.17 3.00 11.91
CA ASN A 143 -3.75 3.51 13.16
C ASN A 143 -2.90 3.25 14.41
N CYS A 144 -1.71 2.65 14.25
CA CYS A 144 -0.86 2.21 15.35
C CYS A 144 0.25 3.21 15.76
N ASP A 145 0.36 4.33 15.04
CA ASP A 145 1.36 5.38 15.27
C ASP A 145 2.78 4.78 15.40
N TYR A 146 3.14 3.96 14.42
CA TYR A 146 4.50 3.45 14.25
C TYR A 146 5.28 4.44 13.39
N ASP A 147 6.53 4.71 13.77
CA ASP A 147 7.47 5.33 12.83
C ASP A 147 7.70 4.40 11.62
N LYS A 148 8.33 4.95 10.58
CA LYS A 148 8.51 4.27 9.30
C LYS A 148 9.32 2.98 9.44
N ASP A 149 10.32 2.95 10.31
CA ASP A 149 11.23 1.80 10.46
C ASP A 149 10.54 0.69 11.25
N MET A 150 9.86 1.06 12.35
CA MET A 150 9.07 0.16 13.17
C MET A 150 7.89 -0.43 12.37
N LEU A 151 7.22 0.36 11.52
CA LEU A 151 6.16 -0.14 10.65
C LEU A 151 6.65 -1.23 9.71
N ASN A 152 7.82 -1.04 9.09
CA ASN A 152 8.41 -2.04 8.21
C ASN A 152 8.75 -3.31 8.98
N ILE A 153 9.31 -3.19 10.19
CA ILE A 153 9.62 -4.34 11.05
C ILE A 153 8.34 -5.10 11.40
N MET A 154 7.29 -4.39 11.80
CA MET A 154 6.01 -4.97 12.23
C MET A 154 5.25 -5.66 11.09
N LEU A 155 5.40 -5.19 9.85
CA LEU A 155 4.77 -5.79 8.68
C LEU A 155 5.61 -6.90 8.03
N ARG A 156 6.91 -6.97 8.34
CA ARG A 156 7.82 -7.93 7.71
C ARG A 156 7.48 -9.37 8.10
N ASP A 157 7.34 -9.63 9.39
CA ASP A 157 7.24 -11.00 9.92
C ASP A 157 5.79 -11.30 10.31
N VAL A 158 5.04 -11.94 9.42
CA VAL A 158 3.61 -12.24 9.65
C VAL A 158 3.34 -13.74 9.57
N PHE A 159 2.38 -14.24 10.34
CA PHE A 159 1.97 -15.64 10.26
C PHE A 159 0.69 -15.77 9.43
N ILE A 160 0.67 -16.72 8.49
CA ILE A 160 -0.44 -16.99 7.59
C ILE A 160 -0.78 -18.47 7.56
N TRP A 161 -2.05 -18.79 7.31
CA TRP A 161 -2.49 -20.15 7.10
C TRP A 161 -2.24 -20.57 5.65
N VAL A 162 -1.39 -21.57 5.49
CA VAL A 162 -1.04 -22.14 4.19
C VAL A 162 -1.72 -23.48 4.05
N GLN A 163 -2.42 -23.65 2.93
CA GLN A 163 -3.07 -24.90 2.57
C GLN A 163 -2.42 -25.48 1.31
N TYR A 164 -1.96 -26.73 1.41
CA TYR A 164 -1.43 -27.49 0.29
C TYR A 164 -1.99 -28.91 0.37
N LYS A 165 -2.81 -29.30 -0.62
CA LYS A 165 -3.57 -30.56 -0.60
C LYS A 165 -4.34 -30.72 0.72
N ASN A 166 -4.10 -31.83 1.44
CA ASN A 166 -4.71 -32.16 2.72
C ASN A 166 -3.92 -31.61 3.92
N GLN A 167 -2.94 -30.74 3.71
CA GLN A 167 -2.14 -30.10 4.76
C GLN A 167 -2.58 -28.65 4.94
N LYS A 168 -2.81 -28.25 6.19
CA LYS A 168 -3.08 -26.87 6.59
C LYS A 168 -2.16 -26.50 7.75
N VAL A 169 -1.24 -25.57 7.53
CA VAL A 169 -0.20 -25.22 8.49
C VAL A 169 -0.07 -23.71 8.60
N ASN A 170 0.09 -23.19 9.81
CA ASN A 170 0.37 -21.77 10.04
C ASN A 170 1.88 -21.50 9.90
N LEU A 171 2.27 -20.68 8.92
CA LEU A 171 3.65 -20.44 8.53
C LEU A 171 3.99 -18.95 8.48
N ASN A 172 5.26 -18.65 8.65
CA ASN A 172 5.83 -17.30 8.57
C ASN A 172 5.96 -16.82 7.12
N LEU A 173 5.31 -15.72 6.78
CA LEU A 173 5.50 -14.97 5.53
C LEU A 173 6.36 -13.74 5.81
N TYR A 174 7.37 -13.55 4.96
CA TYR A 174 8.24 -12.38 5.00
C TYR A 174 7.84 -11.38 3.93
N ILE A 175 7.38 -10.20 4.34
CA ILE A 175 7.01 -9.12 3.42
C ILE A 175 8.21 -8.21 3.22
N VAL A 176 8.75 -8.21 2.00
CA VAL A 176 9.84 -7.32 1.57
C VAL A 176 9.29 -6.12 0.79
N LYS A 177 10.06 -5.04 0.76
CA LYS A 177 9.64 -3.80 0.08
C LYS A 177 9.88 -3.89 -1.43
N GLU A 178 10.93 -4.61 -1.81
CA GLU A 178 11.37 -4.84 -3.16
C GLU A 178 10.42 -5.81 -3.88
N ASN A 179 10.15 -5.54 -5.17
CA ASN A 179 9.37 -6.44 -6.01
C ASN A 179 10.28 -7.58 -6.49
N LEU A 180 10.45 -8.58 -5.63
CA LEU A 180 11.28 -9.76 -5.88
C LEU A 180 10.39 -10.98 -6.14
N ASP A 181 10.95 -11.97 -6.82
CA ASP A 181 10.31 -13.26 -6.97
C ASP A 181 9.99 -13.85 -5.59
N THR A 182 8.78 -14.40 -5.47
CA THR A 182 8.35 -15.03 -4.21
C THR A 182 9.09 -16.35 -4.06
N ILE A 183 9.92 -16.43 -3.03
CA ILE A 183 10.65 -17.64 -2.69
C ILE A 183 9.98 -18.36 -1.52
N LEU A 184 9.98 -19.69 -1.59
CA LEU A 184 9.57 -20.55 -0.47
C LEU A 184 10.80 -20.91 0.35
N GLY A 185 10.84 -20.43 1.59
CA GLY A 185 11.97 -20.67 2.50
C GLY A 185 12.08 -22.13 2.93
N ARG A 186 13.28 -22.58 3.27
CA ARG A 186 13.53 -23.95 3.76
C ARG A 186 12.68 -24.32 4.99
N GLU A 187 12.39 -23.34 5.85
CA GLU A 187 11.49 -23.49 7.01
C GLU A 187 10.10 -24.00 6.64
N TRP A 188 9.58 -23.60 5.47
CA TRP A 188 8.29 -24.10 4.98
C TRP A 188 8.40 -25.54 4.49
N LEU A 189 9.51 -25.90 3.84
CA LEU A 189 9.75 -27.26 3.33
C LEU A 189 9.83 -28.32 4.44
N TYR A 190 10.22 -27.93 5.66
CA TYR A 190 10.19 -28.83 6.80
C TYR A 190 8.79 -29.06 7.38
N LYS A 191 7.84 -28.15 7.11
CA LYS A 191 6.50 -28.14 7.70
C LYS A 191 5.41 -28.57 6.73
N ILE A 192 5.58 -28.31 5.44
CA ILE A 192 4.68 -28.77 4.38
C ILE A 192 5.41 -29.82 3.57
N HIS A 193 4.84 -31.01 3.55
CA HIS A 193 5.29 -32.09 2.68
C HIS A 193 4.79 -31.81 1.27
N LEU A 194 5.58 -31.08 0.50
CA LEU A 194 5.36 -30.99 -0.94
C LEU A 194 5.49 -32.39 -1.52
N ASP A 195 4.66 -32.73 -2.50
CA ASP A 195 4.92 -33.97 -3.23
C ASP A 195 6.34 -33.87 -3.82
N LYS A 196 7.10 -34.97 -3.75
CA LYS A 196 8.42 -35.04 -4.39
C LYS A 196 8.39 -35.45 -5.89
N PRO A 197 7.59 -34.87 -6.82
CA PRO A 197 7.85 -35.02 -8.24
C PRO A 197 8.12 -33.64 -8.87
N ALA A 198 9.31 -33.09 -8.66
CA ALA A 198 9.84 -31.97 -9.46
C ALA A 198 11.34 -31.71 -9.26
N ILE A 199 11.98 -32.14 -8.16
CA ILE A 199 13.45 -32.28 -8.13
C ILE A 199 13.80 -33.68 -8.62
N ARG A 200 13.39 -34.00 -9.86
CA ARG A 200 13.87 -35.10 -10.71
C ARG A 200 12.93 -35.20 -11.90
N THR A 201 13.32 -34.55 -12.98
CA THR A 201 13.74 -35.33 -14.13
C THR A 201 15.19 -34.95 -14.35
N LYS A 202 16.07 -35.96 -14.37
CA LYS A 202 17.22 -35.88 -15.25
C LYS A 202 16.58 -35.60 -16.62
N THR A 203 16.54 -34.35 -17.06
CA THR A 203 16.73 -34.13 -18.48
C THR A 203 18.01 -34.91 -18.79
N GLU A 204 18.00 -35.73 -19.81
CA GLU A 204 19.25 -36.13 -20.47
C GLU A 204 19.89 -34.88 -21.12
N GLN A 205 19.95 -33.76 -20.41
CA GLN A 205 20.98 -32.77 -20.61
C GLN A 205 22.25 -33.52 -20.27
N ASN A 206 22.90 -33.98 -21.34
CA ASN A 206 24.21 -34.59 -21.34
C ASN A 206 25.02 -33.91 -20.23
N LEU A 207 25.30 -34.64 -19.16
CA LEU A 207 26.13 -34.16 -18.05
C LEU A 207 27.42 -33.52 -18.61
N ASN A 208 27.92 -34.08 -19.72
CA ASN A 208 29.03 -33.56 -20.50
C ASN A 208 28.82 -32.13 -21.02
N ASN A 209 27.64 -31.76 -21.51
CA ASN A 209 27.36 -30.40 -21.98
C ASN A 209 27.40 -29.40 -20.81
N LEU A 210 26.85 -29.79 -19.65
CA LEU A 210 26.89 -28.96 -18.45
C LEU A 210 28.32 -28.82 -17.90
N LEU A 211 29.09 -29.92 -17.89
CA LEU A 211 30.49 -29.93 -17.48
C LEU A 211 31.38 -29.12 -18.44
N ILE A 212 31.00 -29.03 -19.72
CA ILE A 212 31.68 -28.16 -20.70
C ILE A 212 31.27 -26.70 -20.49
N GLU A 213 29.98 -26.42 -20.33
CA GLU A 213 29.42 -25.08 -20.15
C GLU A 213 29.97 -24.40 -18.90
N TYR A 214 30.11 -25.15 -17.81
CA TYR A 214 30.59 -24.66 -16.51
C TYR A 214 31.97 -25.22 -16.14
N LYS A 215 32.82 -25.50 -17.14
CA LYS A 215 34.17 -26.06 -16.92
C LYS A 215 35.04 -25.15 -16.05
N ASP A 216 34.79 -23.85 -16.13
CA ASP A 216 35.45 -22.79 -15.37
C ASP A 216 35.17 -22.85 -13.86
N ILE A 217 33.98 -23.32 -13.44
CA ILE A 217 33.65 -23.52 -12.01
C ILE A 217 34.60 -24.55 -11.35
N PHE A 218 35.08 -25.51 -12.14
CA PHE A 218 36.00 -26.57 -11.71
C PHE A 218 37.47 -26.28 -12.08
N ASP A 219 37.76 -25.11 -12.66
CA ASP A 219 39.14 -24.66 -12.85
C ASP A 219 39.73 -24.28 -11.49
N VAL A 220 41.01 -24.59 -11.28
CA VAL A 220 41.75 -24.27 -10.04
C VAL A 220 41.99 -22.75 -9.91
N LYS A 221 41.72 -21.99 -10.98
CA LYS A 221 41.81 -20.54 -11.00
C LYS A 221 40.63 -19.91 -10.26
N LEU A 222 40.90 -18.88 -9.45
CA LEU A 222 39.84 -18.05 -8.89
C LEU A 222 39.07 -17.35 -10.02
N GLY A 223 37.76 -17.58 -10.08
CA GLY A 223 36.86 -16.85 -10.97
C GLY A 223 36.74 -15.38 -10.58
N GLU A 224 36.50 -14.52 -11.56
CA GLU A 224 36.24 -13.09 -11.37
C GLU A 224 34.74 -12.81 -11.50
N ILE A 225 34.11 -12.25 -10.47
CA ILE A 225 32.71 -11.80 -10.56
C ILE A 225 32.70 -10.51 -11.37
N SER A 226 32.51 -10.67 -12.68
CA SER A 226 32.39 -9.56 -13.61
C SER A 226 31.07 -8.81 -13.33
N ASN A 227 31.14 -7.48 -13.32
CA ASN A 227 30.03 -6.54 -13.05
C ASN A 227 29.59 -6.36 -11.58
N TYR A 228 30.42 -6.75 -10.60
CA TYR A 228 30.14 -6.48 -9.19
C TYR A 228 31.25 -5.66 -8.53
N GLU A 229 30.97 -4.40 -8.21
CA GLU A 229 31.90 -3.53 -7.47
C GLU A 229 31.64 -3.65 -5.95
N ALA A 230 32.42 -4.50 -5.27
CA ALA A 230 32.32 -4.66 -3.82
C ALA A 230 32.94 -3.45 -3.08
N LYS A 231 32.13 -2.68 -2.34
CA LYS A 231 32.61 -1.58 -1.48
C LYS A 231 32.69 -2.00 -0.02
N LEU A 232 33.89 -2.34 0.45
CA LEU A 232 34.17 -2.56 1.87
C LEU A 232 34.33 -1.22 2.59
N LYS A 233 33.33 -0.82 3.37
CA LYS A 233 33.44 0.34 4.26
C LYS A 233 34.21 -0.04 5.53
N LEU A 234 35.49 0.33 5.58
CA LEU A 234 36.30 0.23 6.79
C LEU A 234 36.09 1.45 7.70
N ARG A 235 36.20 1.27 9.02
CA ARG A 235 36.19 2.40 9.96
C ARG A 235 37.48 3.23 9.79
N PRO A 236 37.46 4.55 10.02
CA PRO A 236 38.67 5.39 9.96
C PRO A 236 39.73 4.88 10.95
N GLY A 237 40.98 4.70 10.47
CA GLY A 237 42.10 4.24 11.29
C GLY A 237 42.30 2.71 11.40
N VAL A 238 41.50 1.91 10.68
CA VAL A 238 41.66 0.45 10.68
C VAL A 238 42.95 0.05 9.95
N LYS A 239 43.85 -0.64 10.67
CA LYS A 239 45.04 -1.28 10.08
C LYS A 239 44.67 -2.70 9.62
N PRO A 240 44.99 -3.09 8.36
CA PRO A 240 44.82 -4.47 7.92
C PRO A 240 45.62 -5.40 8.83
N ILE A 241 44.98 -6.47 9.28
CA ILE A 241 45.63 -7.56 10.01
C ILE A 241 45.66 -8.79 9.10
N PHE A 242 46.87 -9.28 8.83
CA PHE A 242 47.03 -10.58 8.18
C PHE A 242 46.65 -11.66 9.20
N CYS A 243 45.47 -12.24 9.04
CA CYS A 243 45.07 -13.42 9.80
C CYS A 243 45.65 -14.65 9.09
N SER A 244 46.63 -15.31 9.72
CA SER A 244 47.05 -16.62 9.26
C SER A 244 45.86 -17.58 9.23
N VAL A 245 45.88 -18.54 8.30
CA VAL A 245 44.90 -19.65 8.28
C VAL A 245 44.79 -20.21 9.70
N ARG A 246 43.56 -20.34 10.20
CA ARG A 246 43.31 -20.86 11.54
C ARG A 246 43.94 -22.25 11.63
N THR A 247 44.99 -22.39 12.44
CA THR A 247 45.52 -23.72 12.77
C THR A 247 44.38 -24.51 13.39
N GLU A 248 44.04 -25.63 12.78
CA GLU A 248 42.97 -26.50 13.28
C GLU A 248 43.25 -26.83 14.76
N LEU A 249 42.20 -26.78 15.58
CA LEU A 249 42.29 -27.25 16.96
C LEU A 249 42.83 -28.68 16.92
N PHE A 250 43.89 -28.95 17.70
CA PHE A 250 44.54 -30.27 17.71
C PHE A 250 43.54 -31.43 17.89
N ALA A 251 42.50 -31.22 18.70
CA ALA A 251 41.43 -32.18 18.93
C ALA A 251 40.59 -32.53 17.68
N LEU A 252 40.56 -31.67 16.66
CA LEU A 252 39.81 -31.85 15.42
C LEU A 252 40.67 -32.39 14.28
N LYS A 253 42.00 -32.28 14.36
CA LYS A 253 42.93 -32.63 13.29
C LYS A 253 42.73 -34.06 12.77
N GLY A 254 42.70 -35.05 13.68
CA GLY A 254 42.49 -36.45 13.30
C GLY A 254 41.09 -36.73 12.75
N ARG A 255 40.06 -35.97 13.15
CA ARG A 255 38.70 -36.13 12.56
C ARG A 255 38.64 -35.55 11.15
N VAL A 256 39.34 -34.44 10.91
CA VAL A 256 39.43 -33.81 9.58
C VAL A 256 40.26 -34.69 8.65
N GLU A 257 41.42 -35.17 9.08
CA GLU A 257 42.27 -36.09 8.30
C GLU A 257 41.52 -37.36 7.90
N ASN A 258 40.82 -38.01 8.84
CA ASN A 258 40.02 -39.20 8.54
C ASN A 258 38.86 -38.93 7.56
N GLU A 259 38.26 -37.74 7.61
CA GLU A 259 37.17 -37.36 6.70
C GLU A 259 37.72 -37.05 5.30
N ILE A 260 38.89 -36.41 5.20
CA ILE A 260 39.60 -36.18 3.94
C ILE A 260 39.99 -37.51 3.30
N ASP A 261 40.59 -38.43 4.05
CA ASP A 261 40.94 -39.78 3.58
C ASP A 261 39.71 -40.55 3.08
N ARG A 262 38.54 -40.36 3.72
CA ARG A 262 37.29 -40.97 3.27
C ARG A 262 36.84 -40.41 1.93
N LEU A 263 36.96 -39.10 1.75
CA LEU A 263 36.55 -38.38 0.54
C LEU A 263 37.50 -38.62 -0.64
N GLU A 264 38.79 -38.85 -0.40
CA GLU A 264 39.77 -39.17 -1.45
C GLU A 264 39.65 -40.63 -1.94
N ARG A 265 39.08 -41.52 -1.13
CA ARG A 265 38.84 -42.93 -1.49
C ARG A 265 37.48 -43.19 -2.14
N SER A 266 36.63 -42.17 -2.26
CA SER A 266 35.28 -42.25 -2.85
C SER A 266 35.25 -41.67 -4.26
#